data_AF-A0LZS0-F1
#
_entry.id   AF-A0LZS0-F1
#
_cell.length_a   1.000
_cell.length_b   1.000
_cell.length_c   1.000
_cell.angle_alpha   90.00
_cell.angle_beta   90.00
_cell.angle_gamma   90.00
#
_symmetry.space_group_name_H-M   'P 1'
#
loop_
_entity.id
_entity.type
_entity.pdbx_description
1 polymer ?
#
loop_
_entity_poly.entity_id
_entity_poly.type
_entity_poly.pdbx_seq_one_letter_code
_entity_poly.pdbx_strand_id
1 'polypeptide(L)'
;MGLFNLFGSKKSNSSSHNDENIKSEFKNFNTDYYLEKSEVVGIQEMGEIDLYHMETPLEGNFLKAFDTVLFKVGKENDEFLKTETNKIKIGSVTFYKKDDLIPAIDMEYVVNQIANLCNAKDEYWSDVDEMRINEGFWRGRNLLCDKKIFIELDDEQGFKLDILGWNEFITRIAST
;
A
#
# COMPACT_ATOMS: atom_id res chain seq x y z
N MET A 1 -24.48 -6.17 -3.15
CA MET A 1 -24.87 -4.80 -2.74
C MET A 1 -23.63 -4.16 -2.16
N GLY A 2 -22.96 -3.32 -2.96
CA GLY A 2 -21.60 -2.84 -2.67
C GLY A 2 -21.55 -1.73 -1.62
N LEU A 3 -20.33 -1.42 -1.16
CA LEU A 3 -19.96 -0.40 -0.15
C LEU A 3 -20.48 1.03 -0.44
N PHE A 4 -21.14 1.25 -1.57
CA PHE A 4 -21.55 2.56 -2.09
C PHE A 4 -22.69 3.26 -1.32
N ASN A 5 -23.41 2.57 -0.43
CA ASN A 5 -24.41 3.22 0.42
C ASN A 5 -23.79 4.03 1.60
N LEU A 6 -22.48 3.95 1.84
CA LEU A 6 -21.82 4.70 2.93
C LEU A 6 -21.44 6.13 2.55
N PHE A 7 -21.32 6.45 1.26
CA PHE A 7 -20.82 7.75 0.79
C PHE A 7 -21.91 8.68 0.24
N GLY A 8 -23.18 8.30 0.43
CA GLY A 8 -24.34 8.95 -0.15
C GLY A 8 -25.11 9.89 0.78
N SER A 9 -24.47 10.80 1.53
CA SER A 9 -25.10 12.10 1.85
C SER A 9 -24.17 13.08 2.57
N LYS A 10 -23.95 14.23 1.92
CA LYS A 10 -23.52 15.53 2.47
C LYS A 10 -22.12 15.61 3.12
N LYS A 11 -21.23 16.32 2.41
CA LYS A 11 -20.07 17.03 2.98
C LYS A 11 -20.49 17.81 4.23
N SER A 12 -20.07 17.35 5.41
CA SER A 12 -19.89 18.20 6.58
C SER A 12 -18.39 18.33 6.85
N ASN A 13 -17.86 19.53 6.69
CA ASN A 13 -16.62 19.93 7.32
C ASN A 13 -16.78 19.78 8.84
N SER A 14 -16.07 18.85 9.45
CA SER A 14 -15.38 19.02 10.75
C SER A 14 -15.01 17.65 11.31
N SER A 15 -13.71 17.36 11.36
CA SER A 15 -12.99 17.02 12.59
C SER A 15 -11.68 16.34 12.22
N SER A 16 -10.57 16.95 12.60
CA SER A 16 -9.26 16.32 12.72
C SER A 16 -9.34 15.14 13.70
N HIS A 17 -9.68 13.96 13.20
CA HIS A 17 -9.68 12.73 14.00
C HIS A 17 -8.83 11.70 13.25
N ASN A 18 -7.71 11.33 13.87
CA ASN A 18 -6.85 10.18 13.60
C ASN A 18 -5.83 10.22 12.45
N ASP A 19 -5.38 11.38 11.99
CA ASP A 19 -4.26 11.43 11.01
C ASP A 19 -2.93 10.83 11.55
N GLU A 20 -2.77 10.77 12.88
CA GLU A 20 -1.58 10.20 13.53
C GLU A 20 -1.56 8.66 13.52
N ASN A 21 -2.70 7.97 13.43
CA ASN A 21 -2.75 6.51 13.58
C ASN A 21 -2.13 5.78 12.39
N ILE A 22 -2.54 6.09 11.15
CA ILE A 22 -2.02 5.39 9.98
C ILE A 22 -0.53 5.65 9.72
N LYS A 23 -0.07 6.89 9.92
CA LYS A 23 1.35 7.22 9.79
C LYS A 23 2.18 6.46 10.82
N SER A 24 1.69 6.34 12.05
CA SER A 24 2.36 5.59 13.10
C SER A 24 2.42 4.09 12.79
N GLU A 25 1.35 3.50 12.25
CA GLU A 25 1.37 2.10 11.80
C GLU A 25 2.44 1.87 10.72
N PHE A 26 2.53 2.74 9.70
CA PHE A 26 3.59 2.64 8.68
C PHE A 26 5.00 2.90 9.25
N LYS A 27 5.17 3.86 10.16
CA LYS A 27 6.47 4.12 10.83
C LYS A 27 6.97 2.90 11.61
N ASN A 28 6.05 2.18 12.25
CA ASN A 28 6.36 1.04 13.09
C ASN A 28 6.46 -0.28 12.30
N PHE A 29 6.12 -0.27 11.01
CA PHE A 29 6.24 -1.45 10.17
C PHE A 29 7.71 -1.80 9.90
N ASN A 30 8.16 -2.91 10.47
CA ASN A 30 9.54 -3.38 10.32
C ASN A 30 9.71 -4.14 9.00
N THR A 31 10.08 -3.42 7.94
CA THR A 31 10.24 -3.98 6.59
C THR A 31 11.29 -5.10 6.56
N ASP A 32 12.45 -4.89 7.19
CA ASP A 32 13.55 -5.86 7.16
C ASP A 32 13.14 -7.18 7.84
N TYR A 33 12.46 -7.08 8.99
CA TYR A 33 11.94 -8.24 9.71
C TYR A 33 11.00 -9.11 8.87
N TYR A 34 10.00 -8.50 8.23
CA TYR A 34 9.03 -9.24 7.44
C TYR A 34 9.65 -9.79 6.16
N LEU A 35 10.57 -9.05 5.54
CA LEU A 35 11.27 -9.51 4.35
C LEU A 35 12.17 -10.73 4.63
N GLU A 36 12.88 -10.75 5.77
CA GLU A 36 13.68 -11.91 6.22
C GLU A 36 12.83 -13.16 6.48
N LYS A 37 11.58 -12.98 6.91
CA LYS A 37 10.63 -14.07 7.16
C LYS A 37 9.80 -14.47 5.94
N SER A 38 10.02 -13.82 4.80
CA SER A 38 9.22 -14.06 3.61
C SER A 38 9.67 -15.27 2.82
N GLU A 39 8.71 -16.02 2.31
CA GLU A 39 8.92 -17.11 1.37
C GLU A 39 8.71 -16.63 -0.07
N VAL A 40 9.48 -17.17 -1.01
CA VAL A 40 9.28 -16.86 -2.43
C VAL A 40 8.04 -17.61 -2.93
N VAL A 41 6.99 -16.87 -3.28
CA VAL A 41 5.72 -17.40 -3.79
C VAL A 41 5.58 -17.27 -5.30
N GLY A 42 6.47 -16.51 -5.95
CA GLY A 42 6.49 -16.36 -7.40
C GLY A 42 7.73 -15.63 -7.90
N ILE A 43 8.03 -15.85 -9.18
CA ILE A 43 9.10 -15.16 -9.90
C ILE A 43 8.51 -14.68 -11.22
N GLN A 44 8.73 -13.42 -11.56
CA GLN A 44 8.35 -12.81 -12.83
C GLN A 44 9.60 -12.32 -13.55
N GLU A 45 9.89 -12.92 -14.70
CA GLU A 45 11.02 -12.54 -15.56
C GLU A 45 10.65 -11.27 -16.36
N MET A 46 11.44 -10.21 -16.24
CA MET A 46 11.27 -8.94 -16.95
C MET A 46 12.55 -8.56 -17.72
N GLY A 47 12.90 -9.36 -18.73
CA GLY A 47 14.10 -9.14 -19.53
C GLY A 47 15.35 -9.57 -18.78
N GLU A 48 16.20 -8.61 -18.38
CA GLU A 48 17.44 -8.88 -17.62
C GLU A 48 17.23 -8.89 -16.10
N ILE A 49 16.01 -8.61 -15.62
CA ILE A 49 15.68 -8.51 -14.21
C ILE A 49 14.62 -9.54 -13.86
N ASP A 50 14.87 -10.31 -12.80
CA ASP A 50 13.86 -11.15 -12.16
C ASP A 50 13.19 -10.38 -11.02
N LEU A 51 11.86 -10.40 -11.00
CA LEU A 51 11.06 -9.89 -9.88
C LEU A 51 10.61 -11.06 -9.02
N TYR A 52 11.06 -11.08 -7.78
CA TYR A 52 10.67 -12.07 -6.78
C TYR A 52 9.49 -11.55 -5.99
N HIS A 53 8.45 -12.36 -5.90
CA HIS A 53 7.30 -12.12 -5.03
C HIS A 53 7.55 -12.87 -3.74
N MET A 54 7.80 -12.14 -2.67
CA MET A 54 8.13 -12.67 -1.36
C MET A 54 6.99 -12.38 -0.39
N GLU A 55 6.43 -13.39 0.24
CA GLU A 55 5.23 -13.27 1.07
C GLU A 55 5.47 -13.76 2.49
N THR A 56 4.91 -13.06 3.48
CA THR A 56 4.91 -13.49 4.87
C THR A 56 3.62 -13.11 5.59
N PRO A 57 3.12 -13.93 6.53
CA PRO A 57 2.04 -13.52 7.41
C PRO A 57 2.51 -12.43 8.38
N LEU A 58 1.61 -11.50 8.68
CA LEU A 58 1.79 -10.45 9.67
C LEU A 58 1.54 -11.01 11.08
N GLU A 59 2.27 -10.50 12.07
CA GLU A 59 2.09 -10.94 13.47
C GLU A 59 0.78 -10.47 14.10
N GLY A 60 0.15 -9.48 13.47
CA GLY A 60 -1.18 -8.98 13.77
C GLY A 60 -1.72 -8.19 12.59
N ASN A 61 -3.01 -7.88 12.61
CA ASN A 61 -3.64 -7.21 11.48
C ASN A 61 -3.07 -5.80 11.29
N PHE A 62 -2.41 -5.57 10.15
CA PHE A 62 -1.99 -4.24 9.72
C PHE A 62 -3.21 -3.44 9.25
N LEU A 63 -3.34 -2.20 9.72
CA LEU A 63 -4.52 -1.34 9.49
C LEU A 63 -5.84 -2.05 9.82
N LYS A 64 -5.84 -2.94 10.80
CA LYS A 64 -6.97 -3.78 11.25
C LYS A 64 -7.50 -4.80 10.25
N ALA A 65 -7.12 -4.70 8.97
CA ALA A 65 -7.69 -5.48 7.89
C ALA A 65 -6.76 -6.56 7.33
N PHE A 66 -5.46 -6.27 7.22
CA PHE A 66 -4.53 -7.08 6.45
C PHE A 66 -3.73 -8.02 7.34
N ASP A 67 -3.68 -9.30 6.99
CA ASP A 67 -2.94 -10.33 7.73
C ASP A 67 -1.69 -10.82 6.99
N THR A 68 -1.50 -10.37 5.76
CA THR A 68 -0.41 -10.82 4.90
C THR A 68 0.24 -9.62 4.22
N VAL A 69 1.56 -9.69 4.06
CA VAL A 69 2.33 -8.74 3.26
C VAL A 69 3.12 -9.48 2.17
N LEU A 70 3.13 -8.89 0.99
CA LEU A 70 3.90 -9.34 -0.17
C LEU A 70 4.83 -8.23 -0.63
N PHE A 71 6.11 -8.57 -0.76
CA PHE A 71 7.16 -7.72 -1.30
C PHE A 71 7.46 -8.12 -2.74
N LYS A 72 7.51 -7.15 -3.65
CA LYS A 72 8.06 -7.35 -5.00
C LYS A 72 9.47 -6.79 -5.04
N VAL A 73 10.45 -7.67 -5.17
CA VAL A 73 11.87 -7.34 -5.07
C VAL A 73 12.58 -7.65 -6.37
N GLY A 74 13.37 -6.70 -6.88
CA GLY A 74 14.21 -6.91 -8.06
C GLY A 74 15.54 -7.58 -7.71
N LYS A 75 15.94 -8.57 -8.52
CA LYS A 75 17.25 -9.22 -8.48
C LYS A 75 18.03 -8.88 -9.74
N GLU A 76 19.29 -8.45 -9.59
CA GLU A 76 20.26 -8.40 -10.68
C GLU A 76 21.38 -9.40 -10.34
N ASN A 77 21.75 -10.29 -11.28
CA ASN A 77 22.90 -11.20 -11.17
C ASN A 77 23.07 -11.90 -9.80
N ASP A 78 22.27 -12.95 -9.57
CA ASP A 78 22.36 -13.85 -8.41
C ASP A 78 22.21 -13.26 -6.99
N GLU A 79 22.07 -11.94 -6.85
CA GLU A 79 21.84 -11.27 -5.57
C GLU A 79 20.58 -10.39 -5.59
N PHE A 80 19.78 -10.45 -4.52
CA PHE A 80 18.79 -9.41 -4.25
C PHE A 80 19.52 -8.07 -4.24
N LEU A 81 19.00 -7.04 -4.92
CA LEU A 81 19.68 -5.75 -5.05
C LEU A 81 19.96 -5.12 -3.67
N LYS A 82 21.15 -5.39 -3.12
CA LYS A 82 21.72 -4.71 -1.97
C LYS A 82 22.45 -3.49 -2.51
N THR A 83 21.89 -2.30 -2.30
CA THR A 83 22.64 -1.06 -2.57
C THR A 83 23.87 -0.98 -1.65
N GLU A 84 24.83 -0.09 -1.93
CA GLU A 84 26.04 0.14 -1.11
C GLU A 84 25.75 0.46 0.39
N THR A 85 24.47 0.64 0.76
CA THR A 85 23.96 0.75 2.13
C THR A 85 23.34 -0.53 2.71
N ASN A 86 23.52 -1.69 2.08
CA ASN A 86 22.87 -2.98 2.38
C ASN A 86 21.33 -3.02 2.24
N LYS A 87 20.70 -2.02 1.64
CA LYS A 87 19.23 -1.98 1.52
C LYS A 87 18.74 -2.68 0.26
N ILE A 88 17.82 -3.63 0.44
CA ILE A 88 17.10 -4.33 -0.62
C ILE A 88 16.21 -3.34 -1.38
N LYS A 89 16.26 -3.36 -2.72
CA LYS A 89 15.38 -2.54 -3.57
C LYS A 89 14.00 -3.19 -3.67
N ILE A 90 13.02 -2.64 -2.96
CA ILE A 90 11.63 -3.09 -2.97
C ILE A 90 10.88 -2.23 -4.00
N GLY A 91 10.38 -2.86 -5.07
CA GLY A 91 9.61 -2.16 -6.09
C GLY A 91 8.22 -1.77 -5.58
N SER A 92 7.54 -2.70 -4.93
CA SER A 92 6.25 -2.46 -4.28
C SER A 92 6.04 -3.36 -3.06
N VAL A 93 5.13 -2.93 -2.19
CA VAL A 93 4.61 -3.72 -1.08
C VAL A 93 3.09 -3.79 -1.22
N THR A 94 2.56 -5.00 -1.07
CA THR A 94 1.12 -5.30 -1.10
C THR A 94 0.70 -5.84 0.25
N PHE A 95 -0.28 -5.22 0.90
CA PHE A 95 -0.94 -5.75 2.09
C PHE A 95 -2.29 -6.31 1.71
N TYR A 96 -2.62 -7.51 2.19
CA TYR A 96 -3.88 -8.16 1.82
C TYR A 96 -4.34 -9.16 2.89
N LYS A 97 -5.57 -9.66 2.74
CA LYS A 97 -6.12 -10.73 3.57
C LYS A 97 -6.27 -12.00 2.74
N LYS A 98 -5.63 -13.11 3.14
CA LYS A 98 -5.49 -14.30 2.28
C LYS A 98 -6.74 -15.19 2.24
N ASP A 99 -7.37 -15.41 3.39
CA ASP A 99 -8.31 -16.52 3.58
C ASP A 99 -9.75 -16.11 3.94
N ASP A 100 -10.00 -14.81 4.16
CA ASP A 100 -11.27 -14.31 4.71
C ASP A 100 -11.79 -13.05 3.98
N LEU A 101 -13.11 -12.90 3.96
CA LEU A 101 -13.73 -11.62 3.65
C LEU A 101 -13.42 -10.60 4.75
N ILE A 102 -13.04 -9.39 4.33
CA ILE A 102 -12.81 -8.28 5.24
C ILE A 102 -14.17 -7.66 5.60
N PRO A 103 -14.46 -7.40 6.89
CA PRO A 103 -15.67 -6.70 7.28
C PRO A 103 -15.77 -5.32 6.63
N ALA A 104 -16.97 -4.90 6.21
CA ALA A 104 -17.19 -3.61 5.56
C ALA A 104 -16.71 -2.42 6.40
N ILE A 105 -16.80 -2.51 7.74
CA ILE A 105 -16.33 -1.49 8.66
C ILE A 105 -14.80 -1.34 8.67
N ASP A 106 -14.07 -2.45 8.49
CA ASP A 106 -12.61 -2.43 8.44
C ASP A 106 -12.13 -1.92 7.07
N MET A 107 -12.83 -2.28 5.98
CA MET A 107 -12.60 -1.72 4.65
C MET A 107 -12.83 -0.21 4.64
N GLU A 108 -13.93 0.27 5.21
CA GLU A 108 -14.23 1.70 5.34
C GLU A 108 -13.18 2.42 6.17
N TYR A 109 -12.71 1.82 7.26
CA TYR A 109 -11.61 2.37 8.06
C TYR A 109 -10.35 2.55 7.21
N VAL A 110 -9.90 1.50 6.51
CA VAL A 110 -8.69 1.55 5.67
C VAL A 110 -8.81 2.60 4.57
N VAL A 111 -9.94 2.62 3.85
CA VAL A 111 -10.20 3.61 2.77
C VAL A 111 -10.07 5.03 3.32
N ASN A 112 -10.71 5.34 4.45
CA ASN A 112 -10.66 6.67 5.05
C ASN A 112 -9.23 7.05 5.48
N GLN A 113 -8.47 6.11 6.05
CA GLN A 113 -7.09 6.38 6.45
C GLN A 113 -6.16 6.60 5.25
N ILE A 114 -6.30 5.82 4.18
CA ILE A 114 -5.51 5.96 2.96
C ILE A 114 -5.87 7.25 2.23
N ALA A 115 -7.16 7.61 2.17
CA ALA A 115 -7.62 8.88 1.59
C ALA A 115 -6.96 10.09 2.28
N ASN A 116 -6.79 10.06 3.60
CA ASN A 116 -6.10 11.11 4.35
C ASN A 116 -4.60 11.21 4.07
N LEU A 117 -3.97 10.14 3.58
CA LEU A 117 -2.57 10.18 3.14
C LEU A 117 -2.41 10.72 1.72
N CYS A 118 -3.49 10.75 0.94
CA CYS A 118 -3.44 11.03 -0.50
C CYS A 118 -3.87 12.46 -0.85
N ASN A 119 -3.25 13.04 -1.88
CA ASN A 119 -3.63 14.34 -2.41
C ASN A 119 -4.61 14.18 -3.57
N ALA A 120 -5.91 14.23 -3.27
CA ALA A 120 -6.97 14.14 -4.27
C ALA A 120 -7.03 15.36 -5.22
N LYS A 121 -6.22 16.41 -5.01
CA LYS A 121 -6.17 17.63 -5.82
C LYS A 121 -4.83 17.82 -6.55
N ASP A 122 -4.01 16.77 -6.62
CA ASP A 122 -2.74 16.82 -7.34
C ASP A 122 -3.00 16.96 -8.86
N GLU A 123 -2.39 17.96 -9.50
CA GLU A 123 -2.59 18.29 -10.92
C GLU A 123 -1.96 17.25 -11.87
N TYR A 124 -1.11 16.36 -11.35
CA TYR A 124 -0.46 15.32 -12.13
C TYR A 124 -1.25 14.02 -12.26
N TRP A 125 -2.50 13.98 -11.79
CA TRP A 125 -3.40 12.87 -12.13
C TRP A 125 -3.62 12.91 -13.64
N SER A 126 -3.09 11.91 -14.36
CA SER A 126 -3.35 11.80 -15.79
C SER A 126 -4.80 11.36 -16.01
N ASP A 127 -5.36 11.66 -17.19
CA ASP A 127 -6.66 11.12 -17.60
C ASP A 127 -6.68 9.57 -17.58
N VAL A 128 -5.49 8.93 -17.53
CA VAL A 128 -5.25 7.48 -17.44
C VAL A 128 -5.05 6.99 -15.99
N ASP A 129 -4.77 7.89 -15.04
CA ASP A 129 -4.91 7.64 -13.59
C ASP A 129 -6.40 7.67 -13.21
N GLU A 130 -7.21 7.05 -14.08
CA GLU A 130 -8.65 7.19 -14.21
C GLU A 130 -9.30 7.18 -12.84
N MET A 131 -9.97 8.29 -12.53
CA MET A 131 -10.86 8.42 -11.39
C MET A 131 -11.72 7.17 -11.21
N ARG A 132 -11.41 6.36 -10.18
CA ARG A 132 -12.36 5.41 -9.58
C ARG A 132 -12.53 5.61 -8.07
N ILE A 133 -12.48 6.88 -7.63
CA ILE A 133 -13.19 7.24 -6.39
C ILE A 133 -14.72 6.97 -6.53
N ASN A 134 -15.18 6.73 -7.77
CA ASN A 134 -16.43 6.03 -8.07
C ASN A 134 -16.08 4.62 -8.61
N GLU A 135 -16.44 3.57 -7.88
CA GLU A 135 -16.32 2.13 -8.25
C GLU A 135 -15.01 1.40 -7.84
N GLY A 136 -14.95 0.93 -6.58
CA GLY A 136 -14.16 -0.24 -6.15
C GLY A 136 -12.63 -0.09 -6.07
N PHE A 137 -12.08 0.99 -6.64
CA PHE A 137 -10.64 1.13 -6.82
C PHE A 137 -10.13 2.52 -6.43
N TRP A 138 -9.35 2.61 -5.35
CA TRP A 138 -8.78 3.88 -4.88
C TRP A 138 -7.31 3.96 -5.22
N ARG A 139 -6.97 4.79 -6.21
CA ARG A 139 -5.57 5.19 -6.47
C ARG A 139 -5.31 6.59 -5.93
N GLY A 140 -4.15 6.83 -5.35
CA GLY A 140 -3.75 8.15 -4.90
C GLY A 140 -2.24 8.35 -4.85
N ARG A 141 -1.83 9.61 -4.85
CA ARG A 141 -0.45 10.03 -4.60
C ARG A 141 -0.35 10.60 -3.19
N ASN A 142 0.73 10.29 -2.49
CA ASN A 142 0.91 10.71 -1.10
C ASN A 142 1.08 12.24 -0.97
N LEU A 143 0.39 12.89 -0.03
CA LEU A 143 0.46 14.34 0.26
C LEU A 143 1.87 14.84 0.65
N LEU A 144 2.74 13.94 1.11
CA LEU A 144 4.07 14.24 1.60
C LEU A 144 5.14 14.05 0.50
N CYS A 145 4.79 13.63 -0.72
CA CYS A 145 5.74 13.26 -1.77
C CYS A 145 5.29 13.63 -3.20
N ASP A 146 6.11 14.42 -3.90
CA ASP A 146 5.88 14.85 -5.30
C ASP A 146 6.44 13.87 -6.36
N LYS A 147 6.71 12.61 -6.01
CA LYS A 147 7.21 11.57 -6.94
C LYS A 147 6.38 10.29 -6.83
N LYS A 148 6.28 9.57 -7.96
CA LYS A 148 5.69 8.25 -8.32
C LYS A 148 5.39 7.20 -7.22
N ILE A 149 4.95 7.61 -6.03
CA ILE A 149 4.43 6.73 -4.99
C ILE A 149 2.95 6.58 -5.29
N PHE A 150 2.60 5.41 -5.82
CA PHE A 150 1.22 5.05 -6.12
C PHE A 150 0.72 4.19 -4.98
N ILE A 151 -0.35 4.64 -4.33
CA ILE A 151 -1.10 3.87 -3.35
C ILE A 151 -2.38 3.42 -4.03
N GLU A 152 -2.68 2.13 -4.00
CA GLU A 152 -3.81 1.51 -4.68
C GLU A 152 -4.57 0.61 -3.69
N LEU A 153 -5.89 0.79 -3.60
CA LEU A 153 -6.80 -0.14 -2.94
C LEU A 153 -7.74 -0.74 -3.97
N ASP A 154 -7.77 -2.06 -4.09
CA ASP A 154 -8.62 -2.79 -5.04
C ASP A 154 -9.54 -3.74 -4.26
N ASP A 155 -10.87 -3.61 -4.37
CA ASP A 155 -11.85 -4.54 -3.79
C ASP A 155 -12.38 -5.58 -4.80
N GLU A 156 -12.13 -5.41 -6.10
CA GLU A 156 -12.56 -6.31 -7.17
C GLU A 156 -11.70 -7.57 -7.22
N GLN A 157 -10.39 -7.44 -7.02
CA GLN A 157 -9.43 -8.55 -6.95
C GLN A 157 -9.17 -9.05 -5.52
N GLY A 158 -10.07 -8.70 -4.61
CA GLY A 158 -9.94 -8.86 -3.16
C GLY A 158 -9.23 -7.67 -2.53
N PHE A 159 -9.76 -7.19 -1.40
CA PHE A 159 -9.29 -5.97 -0.72
C PHE A 159 -7.78 -6.02 -0.43
N LYS A 160 -7.02 -5.28 -1.23
CA LYS A 160 -5.56 -5.19 -1.21
C LYS A 160 -5.13 -3.74 -1.11
N LEU A 161 -4.00 -3.48 -0.47
CA LEU A 161 -3.33 -2.19 -0.42
C LEU A 161 -1.95 -2.32 -1.06
N ASP A 162 -1.77 -1.72 -2.21
CA ASP A 162 -0.52 -1.70 -2.98
C ASP A 162 0.18 -0.34 -2.83
N ILE A 163 1.47 -0.36 -2.54
CA ILE A 163 2.32 0.84 -2.43
C ILE A 163 3.56 0.65 -3.30
N LEU A 164 3.61 1.39 -4.41
CA LEU A 164 4.77 1.44 -5.32
C LEU A 164 5.76 2.50 -4.83
N GLY A 165 7.07 2.21 -4.89
CA GLY A 165 8.09 3.12 -4.34
C GLY A 165 8.15 3.07 -2.81
N TRP A 166 8.08 1.86 -2.25
CA TRP A 166 8.00 1.62 -0.80
C TRP A 166 9.16 2.23 -0.01
N ASN A 167 10.41 2.06 -0.49
CA ASN A 167 11.59 2.58 0.21
C ASN A 167 11.54 4.11 0.38
N GLU A 168 11.12 4.85 -0.65
CA GLU A 168 10.93 6.30 -0.60
C GLU A 168 9.78 6.68 0.35
N PHE A 169 8.68 5.93 0.28
CA PHE A 169 7.50 6.14 1.12
C PHE A 169 7.82 6.03 2.62
N ILE A 170 8.44 4.92 3.06
CA ILE A 170 8.76 4.72 4.48
C ILE A 170 9.79 5.72 4.99
N THR A 171 10.78 6.08 4.17
CA THR A 171 11.82 7.06 4.55
C THR A 171 11.18 8.42 4.82
N ARG A 172 10.20 8.81 4.00
CA ARG A 172 9.50 10.09 4.13
C ARG A 172 8.55 10.09 5.30
N ILE A 173 7.74 9.03 5.46
CA ILE A 173 6.85 8.88 6.62
C ILE A 173 7.64 8.91 7.93
N ALA A 174 8.82 8.29 8.00
CA ALA A 174 9.67 8.34 9.20
C ALA A 174 10.20 9.75 9.51
N SER A 175 10.39 10.60 8.50
CA SER A 175 10.95 11.95 8.62
C SER A 175 9.93 13.06 8.97
N THR A 176 8.64 12.77 8.89
CA THR A 176 7.53 13.69 9.21
C THR A 176 6.93 13.40 10.58
#